data_AF-A0A2E3A5A1-F1
#
_entry.id   AF-A0A2E3A5A1-F1
#
_cell.length_a   1.000
_cell.length_b   1.000
_cell.length_c   1.000
_cell.angle_alpha   90.00
_cell.angle_beta   90.00
_cell.angle_gamma   90.00
#
_symmetry.space_group_name_H-M   'P 1'
#
loop_
_entity.id
_entity.type
_entity.pdbx_description
1 polymer ?
#
loop_
_entity_poly.entity_id
_entity_poly.type
_entity_poly.pdbx_seq_one_letter_code
_entity_poly.pdbx_strand_id
1 'polypeptide(L)'
;DKARSWITRVSRFGIIEMTRQRVRPSFESSNHVACSCCEGTGWVKSPTSAGIEILRRLRGELGQRQKKTCEITTGPDVVKYLCTDRGKILANFEKDYNKKIVVKNDPKFGSDKYTIRYK
;
A
#
# COMPACT_ATOMS: atom_id res chain seq x y z
N ASP A 1 -0.20 19.33 -19.27
CA ASP A 1 -0.26 19.57 -17.82
C ASP A 1 -1.42 20.54 -17.56
N LYS A 2 -2.28 20.29 -16.56
CA LYS A 2 -3.43 21.16 -16.23
C LYS A 2 -3.12 22.13 -15.07
N ALA A 3 -2.03 21.90 -14.33
CA ALA A 3 -1.63 22.79 -13.25
C ALA A 3 -0.84 23.98 -13.81
N ARG A 4 -1.09 25.18 -13.28
CA ARG A 4 -0.28 26.35 -13.61
C ARG A 4 1.12 26.19 -13.01
N SER A 5 2.14 26.40 -13.83
CA SER A 5 3.55 26.34 -13.42
C SER A 5 4.24 27.65 -13.79
N TRP A 6 5.11 28.15 -12.91
CA TRP A 6 5.97 29.31 -13.12
C TRP A 6 7.43 28.88 -13.01
N ILE A 7 8.26 29.31 -13.96
CA ILE A 7 9.67 28.90 -14.05
C ILE A 7 10.53 30.15 -14.15
N THR A 8 11.55 30.26 -13.30
CA THR A 8 12.55 31.34 -13.35
C THR A 8 13.73 30.94 -14.25
N ARG A 9 14.53 31.92 -14.69
CA ARG A 9 15.78 31.68 -15.42
C ARG A 9 16.80 30.94 -14.55
N VAL A 10 17.77 30.28 -15.19
CA VAL A 10 18.86 29.57 -14.50
C VAL A 10 19.62 30.56 -13.61
N SER A 11 19.74 30.21 -12.33
CA SER A 11 20.49 30.97 -11.34
C SER A 11 21.99 30.92 -11.64
N ARG A 12 22.76 31.89 -11.10
CA ARG A 12 24.22 31.89 -11.16
C ARG A 12 24.85 30.63 -10.54
N PHE A 13 24.10 29.96 -9.66
CA PHE A 13 24.48 28.69 -9.03
C PHE A 13 24.05 27.45 -9.84
N GLY A 14 23.47 27.61 -11.03
CA GLY A 14 23.00 26.51 -11.87
C GLY A 14 21.67 25.89 -11.45
N ILE A 15 20.93 26.55 -10.54
CA ILE A 15 19.63 26.08 -10.03
C ILE A 15 18.49 26.72 -10.83
N ILE A 16 17.40 25.99 -11.03
CA ILE A 16 16.14 26.52 -11.59
C ILE A 16 15.08 26.51 -10.50
N GLU A 17 14.50 27.69 -10.24
CA GLU A 17 13.36 27.81 -9.35
C GLU A 17 12.06 27.63 -10.15
N MET A 18 11.16 26.81 -9.60
CA MET A 18 9.88 26.51 -10.21
C MET A 18 8.80 26.43 -9.15
N THR A 19 7.69 27.13 -9.38
CA THR A 19 6.49 27.06 -8.54
C THR A 19 5.38 26.38 -9.32
N ARG A 20 4.78 25.33 -8.77
CA ARG A 20 3.68 24.60 -9.39
C ARG A 20 2.43 24.64 -8.52
N GLN A 21 1.29 25.00 -9.11
CA GLN A 21 0.01 25.02 -8.43
C GLN A 21 -0.39 23.61 -7.96
N ARG A 22 -0.77 23.48 -6.68
CA ARG A 22 -1.22 22.22 -6.10
C ARG A 22 -2.71 21.99 -6.38
N VAL A 23 -2.99 21.26 -7.48
CA VAL A 23 -4.38 20.95 -7.90
C VAL A 23 -4.97 19.75 -7.14
N ARG A 24 -4.12 18.85 -6.65
CA ARG A 24 -4.50 17.60 -5.95
C ARG A 24 -3.46 17.31 -4.86
N PRO A 25 -3.80 16.50 -3.83
CA PRO A 25 -2.79 15.94 -2.94
C PRO A 25 -1.70 15.24 -3.76
N SER A 26 -0.45 15.33 -3.29
CA SER A 26 0.66 14.61 -3.92
C SER A 26 0.44 13.11 -3.76
N PHE A 27 0.96 12.33 -4.71
CA PHE A 27 0.91 10.88 -4.65
C PHE A 27 1.44 10.35 -3.31
N GLU A 28 2.54 10.93 -2.83
CA GLU A 28 3.15 10.61 -1.54
C GLU A 28 2.19 10.83 -0.38
N SER A 29 1.51 11.98 -0.32
CA SER A 29 0.54 12.28 0.74
C SER A 29 -0.68 11.36 0.75
N SER A 30 -1.02 10.74 -0.39
CA SER A 30 -2.15 9.81 -0.48
C SER A 30 -1.80 8.36 -0.12
N ASN A 31 -0.57 7.95 -0.39
CA ASN A 31 -0.15 6.54 -0.27
C ASN A 31 0.82 6.26 0.86
N HIS A 32 1.36 7.30 1.50
CA HIS A 32 2.34 7.18 2.57
C HIS A 32 1.91 7.98 3.79
N VAL A 33 2.37 7.51 4.94
CA VAL A 33 2.22 8.16 6.25
C VAL A 33 3.63 8.40 6.79
N ALA A 34 3.79 9.46 7.59
CA ALA A 34 5.02 9.71 8.30
C ALA A 34 5.44 8.47 9.13
N CYS A 35 6.72 8.12 9.07
CA CYS A 35 7.24 6.99 9.82
C CYS A 35 7.17 7.27 11.33
N SER A 36 6.52 6.37 12.07
CA SER A 36 6.42 6.43 13.53
C SER A 36 7.72 6.12 14.26
N CYS A 37 8.69 5.47 13.60
CA CYS A 37 9.97 5.12 14.20
C CYS A 37 11.02 6.24 14.11
N CYS A 38 10.88 7.16 13.15
CA CYS A 38 11.88 8.20 12.88
C CYS A 38 11.27 9.61 12.87
N GLU A 39 10.12 9.79 13.53
CA GLU A 39 9.46 11.08 13.74
C GLU A 39 9.23 11.89 12.46
N GLY A 40 8.92 11.21 11.34
CA GLY A 40 8.60 11.87 10.08
C GLY A 40 9.79 12.29 9.21
N THR A 41 11.03 11.92 9.56
CA THR A 41 12.18 12.02 8.63
C THR A 41 12.07 11.07 7.44
N GLY A 42 11.23 10.03 7.56
CA GLY A 42 10.95 9.05 6.52
C GLY A 42 9.46 8.79 6.35
N TRP A 43 9.13 8.11 5.26
CA TRP A 43 7.75 7.77 4.87
C TRP A 43 7.57 6.25 4.84
N VAL A 44 6.44 5.79 5.35
CA VAL A 44 6.04 4.38 5.32
C VAL A 44 4.74 4.26 4.53
N LYS A 45 4.54 3.15 3.82
CA LYS A 45 3.27 2.92 3.11
C LYS A 45 2.10 3.00 4.08
N SER A 46 1.04 3.67 3.63
CA SER A 46 -0.22 3.71 4.37
C SER A 46 -0.83 2.30 4.45
N PRO A 47 -1.60 1.98 5.51
CA PRO A 47 -2.27 0.69 5.62
C PRO A 47 -3.14 0.35 4.40
N THR A 48 -3.76 1.38 3.81
CA THR A 48 -4.54 1.28 2.57
C THR A 48 -3.68 0.85 1.38
N SER A 49 -2.52 1.49 1.19
CA SER A 49 -1.59 1.19 0.11
C SER A 49 -1.03 -0.24 0.24
N ALA A 50 -0.58 -0.60 1.45
CA ALA A 50 -0.11 -1.94 1.77
C ALA A 50 -1.21 -3.01 1.56
N GLY A 51 -2.45 -2.73 1.96
CA GLY A 51 -3.58 -3.63 1.74
C GLY A 51 -3.88 -3.86 0.25
N ILE A 52 -3.85 -2.82 -0.57
CA ILE A 52 -4.03 -2.95 -2.03
C ILE A 52 -2.90 -3.77 -2.65
N GLU A 53 -1.65 -3.57 -2.20
CA GLU A 53 -0.50 -4.36 -2.65
C GLU A 53 -0.70 -5.86 -2.35
N ILE A 54 -1.12 -6.21 -1.13
CA ILE A 54 -1.42 -7.59 -0.71
C ILE A 54 -2.51 -8.19 -1.61
N LEU A 55 -3.59 -7.46 -1.87
CA LEU A 55 -4.69 -7.94 -2.74
C LEU A 55 -4.23 -8.20 -4.18
N ARG A 56 -3.38 -7.32 -4.74
CA ARG A 56 -2.81 -7.52 -6.08
C ARG A 56 -1.92 -8.76 -6.12
N ARG A 57 -1.09 -8.95 -5.10
CA ARG A 57 -0.20 -10.10 -4.99
C ARG A 57 -0.98 -11.40 -4.85
N LEU A 58 -2.01 -11.42 -4.00
CA LEU A 58 -2.92 -12.56 -3.87
C LEU A 58 -3.57 -12.90 -5.20
N ARG A 59 -4.10 -11.92 -5.93
CA ARG A 59 -4.72 -12.17 -7.23
C ARG A 59 -3.76 -12.84 -8.23
N GLY A 60 -2.49 -12.42 -8.25
CA GLY A 60 -1.47 -13.03 -9.12
C GLY A 60 -1.09 -14.46 -8.70
N GLU A 61 -0.95 -14.70 -7.40
CA GLU A 61 -0.45 -15.98 -6.88
C GLU A 61 -1.56 -17.04 -6.70
N LEU A 62 -2.81 -16.62 -6.49
CA LEU A 62 -3.98 -17.52 -6.36
C LEU A 62 -4.26 -18.29 -7.64
N GLY A 63 -3.95 -17.75 -8.82
CA GLY A 63 -4.11 -18.47 -10.09
C GLY A 63 -3.05 -19.55 -10.33
N GLN A 64 -1.82 -19.37 -9.82
CA GLN A 64 -0.69 -20.22 -10.17
C GLN A 64 -0.43 -21.38 -9.20
N ARG A 65 -0.81 -21.23 -7.92
CA ARG A 65 -0.46 -22.22 -6.89
C ARG A 65 -1.57 -23.26 -6.71
N GLN A 66 -1.24 -24.54 -6.58
CA GLN A 66 -2.25 -25.60 -6.34
C GLN A 66 -2.73 -25.68 -4.87
N LYS A 67 -2.03 -25.02 -3.95
CA LYS A 67 -2.32 -25.08 -2.52
C LYS A 67 -3.69 -24.48 -2.18
N LYS A 68 -4.42 -25.17 -1.30
CA LYS A 68 -5.82 -24.84 -0.97
C LYS A 68 -5.95 -23.73 0.08
N THR A 69 -4.90 -23.50 0.89
CA THR A 69 -4.96 -22.52 1.98
C THR A 69 -3.88 -21.45 1.84
N CYS A 70 -4.29 -20.19 1.98
CA CYS A 70 -3.41 -19.03 1.97
C CYS A 70 -3.47 -18.34 3.34
N GLU A 71 -2.34 -18.27 4.05
CA GLU A 71 -2.21 -17.53 5.30
C GLU A 71 -1.48 -16.22 5.05
N ILE A 72 -2.11 -15.09 5.37
CA ILE A 72 -1.52 -13.75 5.28
C ILE A 72 -1.23 -13.29 6.70
N THR A 73 0.01 -12.93 7.00
CA THR A 73 0.41 -12.34 8.29
C THR A 73 0.84 -10.90 8.05
N THR A 74 0.19 -9.95 8.72
CA THR A 74 0.48 -8.52 8.59
C THR A 74 0.14 -7.77 9.89
N GLY A 75 0.52 -6.49 9.96
CA GLY A 75 0.27 -5.63 11.11
C GLY A 75 -1.23 -5.33 11.34
N PRO A 76 -1.61 -4.90 12.56
CA PRO A 76 -3.00 -4.76 12.98
C PRO A 76 -3.81 -3.79 12.12
N ASP A 77 -3.22 -2.66 11.72
CA ASP A 77 -3.91 -1.65 10.91
C ASP A 77 -4.25 -2.18 9.50
N VAL A 78 -3.34 -2.97 8.93
CA VAL A 78 -3.54 -3.58 7.61
C VAL A 78 -4.56 -4.72 7.70
N VAL A 79 -4.53 -5.53 8.76
CA VAL A 79 -5.56 -6.55 9.01
C VAL A 79 -6.94 -5.91 9.13
N LYS A 80 -7.07 -4.82 9.90
CA LYS A 80 -8.33 -4.09 10.04
C LYS A 80 -8.83 -3.59 8.68
N TYR A 81 -7.95 -2.99 7.88
CA TYR A 81 -8.29 -2.55 6.53
C TYR A 81 -8.76 -3.70 5.62
N LEU A 82 -8.06 -4.84 5.65
CA LEU A 82 -8.39 -6.01 4.85
C LEU A 82 -9.74 -6.63 5.24
N CYS A 83 -10.02 -6.74 6.54
CA CYS A 83 -11.25 -7.35 7.04
C CYS A 83 -12.48 -6.42 6.93
N THR A 84 -12.32 -5.12 7.23
CA THR A 84 -13.44 -4.17 7.22
C THR A 84 -13.73 -3.65 5.82
N ASP A 85 -12.78 -2.95 5.19
CA ASP A 85 -13.03 -2.23 3.94
C ASP A 85 -12.99 -3.16 2.72
N ARG A 86 -12.15 -4.20 2.77
CA ARG A 86 -11.88 -5.10 1.65
C ARG A 86 -12.34 -6.54 1.85
N GLY A 87 -13.12 -6.81 2.90
CA GLY A 87 -13.61 -8.15 3.22
C GLY A 87 -14.42 -8.79 2.08
N LYS A 88 -15.24 -7.99 1.38
CA LYS A 88 -16.00 -8.45 0.20
C LYS A 88 -15.10 -8.95 -0.94
N ILE A 89 -13.95 -8.29 -1.15
CA ILE A 89 -13.01 -8.67 -2.20
C ILE A 89 -12.33 -9.99 -1.86
N LEU A 90 -11.95 -10.18 -0.60
CA LEU A 90 -11.38 -11.44 -0.12
C LEU A 90 -12.38 -12.59 -0.28
N ALA A 91 -13.65 -12.38 0.10
CA ALA A 91 -14.70 -13.38 -0.07
C ALA A 91 -14.93 -13.75 -1.55
N ASN A 92 -14.82 -12.78 -2.47
CA ASN A 92 -14.89 -13.07 -3.90
C ASN A 92 -13.69 -13.91 -4.36
N PHE A 93 -12.47 -13.58 -3.91
CA PHE A 93 -11.29 -14.40 -4.22
C PHE A 93 -11.40 -15.83 -3.65
N GLU A 94 -11.97 -16.02 -2.47
CA GLU A 94 -12.21 -17.37 -1.94
C GLU A 94 -13.16 -18.17 -2.82
N LYS A 95 -14.23 -17.54 -3.33
CA LYS A 95 -15.21 -18.16 -4.24
C LYS A 95 -14.63 -18.45 -5.62
N ASP A 96 -13.98 -17.46 -6.22
CA ASP A 96 -13.46 -17.55 -7.59
C ASP A 96 -12.35 -18.61 -7.72
N TYR A 97 -11.47 -18.70 -6.71
CA TYR A 97 -10.33 -19.62 -6.72
C TYR A 97 -10.55 -20.88 -5.88
N ASN A 98 -11.71 -21.04 -5.23
CA ASN A 98 -12.06 -22.15 -4.32
C ASN A 98 -10.96 -22.45 -3.29
N LYS A 99 -10.45 -21.40 -2.64
CA LYS A 99 -9.33 -21.45 -1.67
C LYS A 99 -9.70 -20.73 -0.39
N LYS A 100 -9.16 -21.20 0.72
CA LYS A 100 -9.38 -20.59 2.04
C LYS A 100 -8.29 -19.54 2.31
N ILE A 101 -8.69 -18.31 2.61
CA ILE A 101 -7.80 -17.21 2.94
C ILE A 101 -7.90 -16.92 4.44
N VAL A 102 -6.79 -17.06 5.16
CA VAL A 102 -6.71 -16.81 6.60
C VAL A 102 -5.82 -15.60 6.84
N VAL A 103 -6.38 -14.55 7.44
CA VAL A 103 -5.62 -13.35 7.83
C VAL A 103 -5.24 -13.45 9.29
N LYS A 104 -3.94 -13.38 9.58
CA LYS A 104 -3.34 -13.37 10.92
C LYS A 104 -2.79 -11.98 11.23
N ASN A 105 -3.06 -11.54 12.45
CA ASN A 105 -2.51 -10.31 13.02
C ASN A 105 -1.21 -10.62 13.77
N ASP A 106 -0.13 -9.95 13.42
CA ASP A 106 1.11 -9.94 14.20
C ASP A 106 1.52 -8.49 14.49
N PRO A 107 1.46 -8.03 15.77
CA PRO A 107 1.76 -6.66 16.15
C PRO A 107 3.24 -6.28 15.98
N LYS A 108 4.14 -7.24 15.77
CA LYS A 108 5.56 -6.97 15.49
C LYS A 108 5.78 -6.44 14.07
N PHE A 109 4.81 -6.63 13.17
CA PHE A 109 4.90 -6.16 11.80
C PHE A 109 4.41 -4.71 11.70
N GLY A 110 5.28 -3.81 11.24
CA GLY A 110 4.89 -2.47 10.80
C GLY A 110 4.03 -2.53 9.53
N SER A 111 3.40 -1.42 9.17
CA SER A 111 2.42 -1.34 8.05
C SER A 111 2.97 -1.74 6.68
N ASP A 112 4.29 -1.69 6.46
CA ASP A 112 4.93 -2.08 5.19
C ASP A 112 5.33 -3.57 5.12
N LYS A 113 5.42 -4.27 6.25
CA LYS A 113 5.87 -5.67 6.27
C LYS A 113 4.68 -6.63 6.29
N TYR A 114 4.69 -7.60 5.38
CA TYR A 114 3.71 -8.68 5.36
C TYR A 114 4.35 -9.99 4.87
N THR A 115 3.76 -11.12 5.23
CA THR A 115 4.18 -12.45 4.75
C THR A 115 2.98 -13.24 4.29
N ILE A 116 3.07 -13.85 3.11
CA ILE A 116 2.04 -14.77 2.58
C ILE A 116 2.62 -16.19 2.58
N ARG A 117 2.01 -17.09 3.33
CA ARG A 117 2.36 -18.51 3.39
C ARG A 117 1.24 -19.32 2.75
N TYR A 118 1.61 -20.27 1.90
CA TYR A 118 0.66 -21.18 1.27
C TYR A 118 0.82 -22.55 1.92
N LYS A 119 -0.29 -23.08 2.43
CA LYS A 119 -0.38 -24.43 2.97
C LYS A 119 -1.19 -25.29 1.99
#